data_AF-A0A830HLV1-F1
#
_entry.id   AF-A0A830HLV1-F1
#
_cell.length_a   1.000
_cell.length_b   1.000
_cell.length_c   1.000
_cell.angle_alpha   90.00
_cell.angle_beta   90.00
_cell.angle_gamma   90.00
#
_symmetry.space_group_name_H-M   'P 1'
#
loop_
_entity.id
_entity.type
_entity.pdbx_description
1 polymer ?
#
loop_
_entity_poly.entity_id
_entity_poly.type
_entity_poly.pdbx_seq_one_letter_code
_entity_poly.pdbx_strand_id
1 'polypeptide(L)'
;MVMMLITNTSGSRFSITTRILAATTAFFFLALFGLSAGGQAVHAAPDSSKQNGLVRNVHASYANIFTTGNRNAASHKWVSHVLAQGAHKDDTSEMMTAFCAVSGSPVRPSDYSRYLLRLPVAGDENLSKIAGFMYYCCWPCVCDTEDFLSVDTLTVDGQEPTYFAAMADPCADPSKLHEPFRQPFGGRTTTLARDAPEVSCDDDGKLVGATYTDHGLIAIGGFWPVADGELVDEHRVSAPQPGRVSSTRSGISFQDEREYDDMCYERELNGHDSGMGEIFRRVAAIGFPSGSRQRCRTSSSATNHDGSGDKCVPIVG
;
A
#
# COMPACT_ATOMS: atom_id res chain seq x y z
N MET A 1 -0.01 -38.13 -50.01
CA MET A 1 -0.13 -39.15 -51.08
C MET A 1 1.16 -39.19 -51.89
N VAL A 2 2.20 -39.85 -51.38
CA VAL A 2 3.31 -40.45 -52.14
C VAL A 2 3.71 -41.70 -51.34
N MET A 3 4.10 -42.77 -52.04
CA MET A 3 4.40 -44.10 -51.54
C MET A 3 5.84 -44.49 -51.92
N MET A 4 6.32 -45.68 -51.51
CA MET A 4 7.54 -46.36 -52.01
C MET A 4 8.91 -45.78 -51.54
N LEU A 5 10.02 -46.53 -51.37
CA LEU A 5 10.36 -47.99 -51.41
C LEU A 5 11.32 -48.32 -50.21
N ILE A 6 11.33 -49.50 -49.56
CA ILE A 6 12.03 -50.80 -49.89
C ILE A 6 13.53 -50.57 -50.27
N THR A 7 14.59 -51.13 -49.64
CA THR A 7 15.05 -52.53 -49.35
C THR A 7 16.03 -52.52 -48.15
N ASN A 8 16.14 -53.43 -47.17
CA ASN A 8 16.18 -54.91 -47.06
C ASN A 8 17.51 -55.61 -47.48
N THR A 9 17.84 -56.72 -46.80
CA THR A 9 18.96 -57.70 -46.98
C THR A 9 20.36 -57.27 -46.47
N SER A 10 21.24 -58.15 -45.96
CA SER A 10 21.15 -59.53 -45.39
C SER A 10 22.48 -59.85 -44.66
N GLY A 11 22.54 -60.78 -43.68
CA GLY A 11 23.78 -61.05 -42.93
C GLY A 11 23.76 -62.16 -41.86
N SER A 12 23.28 -63.36 -42.20
CA SER A 12 23.38 -64.59 -41.37
C SER A 12 24.75 -65.30 -41.55
N ARG A 13 25.30 -66.16 -40.67
CA ARG A 13 25.01 -66.66 -39.29
C ARG A 13 26.27 -67.44 -38.78
N PHE A 14 26.19 -68.08 -37.60
CA PHE A 14 27.09 -69.12 -37.02
C PHE A 14 28.46 -68.68 -36.44
N SER A 15 29.09 -69.38 -35.47
CA SER A 15 28.63 -70.21 -34.32
C SER A 15 29.86 -70.72 -33.49
N ILE A 16 29.60 -71.42 -32.38
CA ILE A 16 30.47 -72.38 -31.66
C ILE A 16 31.49 -71.83 -30.63
N THR A 17 31.04 -71.88 -29.36
CA THR A 17 31.72 -72.30 -28.10
C THR A 17 33.17 -71.89 -27.78
N THR A 18 33.37 -71.45 -26.53
CA THR A 18 34.12 -72.21 -25.51
C THR A 18 33.69 -71.75 -24.11
N ARG A 19 33.48 -72.68 -23.16
CA ARG A 19 33.32 -72.41 -21.73
C ARG A 19 34.66 -72.60 -21.03
N ILE A 20 35.14 -71.62 -20.27
CA ILE A 20 36.15 -71.81 -19.21
C ILE A 20 35.65 -71.09 -17.95
N LEU A 21 35.82 -71.75 -16.81
CA LEU A 21 35.35 -71.33 -15.49
C LEU A 21 36.57 -71.10 -14.57
N ALA A 22 36.82 -69.86 -14.16
CA ALA A 22 37.71 -69.48 -13.04
C ALA A 22 37.43 -67.99 -12.74
N ALA A 23 36.79 -67.63 -11.62
CA ALA A 23 37.30 -67.59 -10.25
C ALA A 23 38.09 -66.31 -9.93
N THR A 24 37.44 -65.43 -9.15
CA THR A 24 38.02 -64.49 -8.16
C THR A 24 39.16 -63.56 -8.56
N THR A 25 38.89 -62.25 -8.66
CA THR A 25 39.41 -61.24 -7.72
C THR A 25 38.77 -59.87 -7.99
N ALA A 26 38.61 -59.05 -6.94
CA ALA A 26 37.97 -57.75 -7.07
C ALA A 26 38.96 -56.71 -7.61
N PHE A 27 38.55 -55.95 -8.63
CA PHE A 27 39.19 -54.68 -9.00
C PHE A 27 38.16 -53.56 -9.01
N PHE A 28 38.42 -52.57 -8.16
CA PHE A 28 37.61 -51.37 -7.97
C PHE A 28 37.71 -50.48 -9.21
N PHE A 29 36.70 -50.47 -10.08
CA PHE A 29 36.64 -49.49 -11.16
C PHE A 29 36.20 -48.14 -10.58
N LEU A 30 37.10 -47.15 -10.66
CA LEU A 30 36.85 -45.78 -10.23
C LEU A 30 35.93 -45.08 -11.25
N ALA A 31 34.63 -45.33 -11.14
CA ALA A 31 33.62 -44.62 -11.92
C ALA A 31 33.46 -43.19 -11.37
N LEU A 32 34.10 -42.22 -12.02
CA LEU A 32 33.82 -40.79 -11.84
C LEU A 32 32.41 -40.48 -12.35
N PHE A 33 31.40 -40.84 -11.56
CA PHE A 33 30.08 -40.27 -11.69
C PHE A 33 30.17 -38.79 -11.30
N GLY A 34 30.20 -37.92 -12.31
CA GLY A 34 29.90 -36.51 -12.11
C GLY A 34 28.47 -36.39 -11.61
N LEU A 35 28.29 -36.24 -10.29
CA LEU A 35 27.03 -35.78 -9.73
C LEU A 35 26.80 -34.37 -10.26
N SER A 36 25.98 -34.25 -11.31
CA SER A 36 25.23 -33.03 -11.54
C SER A 36 24.27 -32.89 -10.37
N ALA A 37 24.70 -32.16 -9.35
CA ALA A 37 23.82 -31.67 -8.31
C ALA A 37 22.79 -30.74 -8.99
N GLY A 38 21.64 -31.33 -9.36
CA GLY A 38 20.46 -30.62 -9.79
C GLY A 38 19.90 -29.84 -8.61
N GLY A 39 20.60 -28.78 -8.22
CA GLY A 39 20.14 -27.82 -7.24
C GLY A 39 18.89 -27.17 -7.80
N GLN A 40 17.73 -27.60 -7.32
CA GLN A 40 16.53 -26.80 -7.49
C GLN A 40 16.82 -25.45 -6.86
N ALA A 41 16.68 -24.39 -7.64
CA ALA A 41 16.72 -23.03 -7.13
C ALA A 41 15.51 -22.83 -6.24
N VAL A 42 15.65 -23.18 -4.96
CA VAL A 42 14.72 -22.78 -3.92
C VAL A 42 14.77 -21.25 -3.92
N HIS A 43 13.68 -20.59 -4.30
CA HIS A 43 13.56 -19.15 -4.12
C HIS A 43 13.69 -18.89 -2.62
N ALA A 44 14.85 -18.38 -2.19
CA ALA A 44 15.07 -18.01 -0.81
C ALA A 44 14.05 -16.94 -0.45
N ALA A 45 13.26 -17.16 0.61
CA ALA A 45 12.45 -16.11 1.17
C ALA A 45 13.35 -14.90 1.51
N PRO A 46 12.90 -13.66 1.27
CA PRO A 46 13.72 -12.48 1.50
C PRO A 46 14.22 -12.43 2.93
N ASP A 47 15.51 -12.11 3.09
CA ASP A 47 16.18 -12.07 4.38
C ASP A 47 15.51 -11.03 5.30
N SER A 48 14.79 -11.53 6.31
CA SER A 48 14.08 -10.69 7.28
C SER A 48 15.00 -9.76 8.07
N SER A 49 16.32 -10.02 8.11
CA SER A 49 17.29 -9.12 8.72
C SER A 49 17.60 -7.89 7.86
N LYS A 50 17.56 -8.01 6.52
CA LYS A 50 17.58 -6.88 5.59
C LYS A 50 16.27 -6.09 5.61
N GLN A 51 15.13 -6.79 5.64
CA GLN A 51 13.80 -6.16 5.68
C GLN A 51 13.59 -5.30 6.94
N ASN A 52 14.17 -5.72 8.07
CA ASN A 52 14.18 -4.89 9.29
C ASN A 52 15.20 -3.72 9.23
N GLY A 53 16.07 -3.69 8.21
CA GLY A 53 17.11 -2.70 8.02
C GLY A 53 16.59 -1.41 7.40
N LEU A 54 15.92 -1.48 6.25
CA LEU A 54 15.46 -0.29 5.51
C LEU A 54 14.39 0.47 6.30
N VAL A 55 13.36 -0.23 6.81
CA VAL A 55 12.31 0.35 7.68
C VAL A 55 12.93 1.09 8.87
N ARG A 56 13.92 0.48 9.54
CA ARG A 56 14.62 1.10 10.67
C ARG A 56 15.45 2.32 10.25
N ASN A 57 16.07 2.29 9.08
CA ASN A 57 16.84 3.42 8.55
C ASN A 57 15.93 4.61 8.23
N VAL A 58 14.73 4.37 7.65
CA VAL A 58 13.69 5.39 7.51
C VAL A 58 13.34 5.97 8.89
N HIS A 59 13.00 5.13 9.88
CA HIS A 59 12.70 5.62 11.24
C HIS A 59 13.84 6.43 11.87
N ALA A 60 15.10 6.05 11.63
CA ALA A 60 16.27 6.78 12.13
C ALA A 60 16.43 8.18 11.52
N SER A 61 15.92 8.42 10.32
CA SER A 61 15.91 9.74 9.67
C SER A 61 14.87 10.71 10.25
N TYR A 62 13.99 10.30 11.17
CA TYR A 62 12.87 11.10 11.69
C TYR A 62 13.26 12.54 12.06
N ALA A 63 14.34 12.72 12.84
CA ALA A 63 14.77 14.04 13.33
C ALA A 63 15.39 14.92 12.23
N ASN A 64 15.85 14.34 11.13
CA ASN A 64 16.37 15.07 9.97
C ASN A 64 15.23 15.52 9.03
N ILE A 65 14.11 14.79 9.03
CA ILE A 65 12.95 15.03 8.17
C ILE A 65 11.97 16.00 8.83
N PHE A 66 11.74 15.85 10.14
CA PHE A 66 10.86 16.71 10.93
C PHE A 66 11.69 17.58 11.88
N THR A 67 12.26 18.65 11.34
CA THR A 67 13.16 19.57 12.07
C THR A 67 12.48 20.28 13.24
N THR A 68 11.15 20.43 13.21
CA THR A 68 10.34 20.93 14.33
C THR A 68 10.03 19.86 15.38
N GLY A 69 10.33 18.60 15.09
CA GLY A 69 9.94 17.42 15.85
C GLY A 69 8.49 16.97 15.65
N ASN A 70 7.65 17.71 14.91
CA ASN A 70 6.22 17.45 14.80
C ASN A 70 5.76 16.96 13.41
N ARG A 71 5.72 15.64 13.23
CA ARG A 71 5.26 14.94 12.01
C ARG A 71 3.79 15.15 11.56
N ASN A 72 2.95 15.88 12.30
CA ASN A 72 1.51 15.96 12.01
C ASN A 72 1.25 16.42 10.57
N ALA A 73 0.44 15.67 9.81
CA ALA A 73 0.13 15.92 8.39
C ALA A 73 1.36 16.01 7.43
N ALA A 74 2.54 15.60 7.88
CA ALA A 74 3.82 15.83 7.21
C ALA A 74 4.39 14.59 6.48
N SER A 75 3.57 13.58 6.26
CA SER A 75 3.93 12.32 5.58
C SER A 75 4.47 12.51 4.15
N HIS A 76 4.15 13.62 3.48
CA HIS A 76 4.77 14.03 2.23
C HIS A 76 6.31 14.12 2.31
N LYS A 77 6.87 14.52 3.46
CA LYS A 77 8.33 14.56 3.67
C LYS A 77 8.93 13.16 3.82
N TRP A 78 8.18 12.18 4.34
CA TRP A 78 8.62 10.78 4.33
C TRP A 78 8.73 10.26 2.89
N VAL A 79 7.70 10.48 2.07
CA VAL A 79 7.71 10.07 0.65
C VAL A 79 8.91 10.65 -0.08
N SER A 80 9.09 11.98 0.02
CA SER A 80 10.21 12.68 -0.65
C SER A 80 11.57 12.21 -0.11
N HIS A 81 11.70 11.94 1.19
CA HIS A 81 12.93 11.38 1.76
C HIS A 81 13.25 9.98 1.20
N VAL A 82 12.25 9.09 1.09
CA VAL A 82 12.46 7.73 0.56
C VAL A 82 12.83 7.78 -0.93
N LEU A 83 12.13 8.57 -1.74
CA LEU A 83 12.42 8.71 -3.17
C LEU A 83 13.80 9.34 -3.42
N ALA A 84 14.21 10.31 -2.60
CA ALA A 84 15.52 10.95 -2.69
C ALA A 84 16.71 9.99 -2.42
N GLN A 85 16.47 8.80 -1.87
CA GLN A 85 17.54 7.80 -1.71
C GLN A 85 17.93 7.12 -3.03
N GLY A 86 17.11 7.22 -4.08
CA GLY A 86 17.41 6.63 -5.39
C GLY A 86 17.58 5.09 -5.36
N ALA A 87 16.91 4.43 -4.41
CA ALA A 87 17.01 2.99 -4.18
C ALA A 87 16.31 2.16 -5.27
N HIS A 88 16.49 0.84 -5.25
CA HIS A 88 15.76 -0.06 -6.14
C HIS A 88 14.24 0.03 -5.90
N LYS A 89 13.40 -0.35 -6.88
CA LYS A 89 11.94 -0.31 -6.75
C LYS A 89 11.44 -1.10 -5.54
N ASP A 90 12.03 -2.27 -5.29
CA ASP A 90 11.67 -3.12 -4.15
C ASP A 90 12.06 -2.49 -2.80
N ASP A 91 13.28 -1.95 -2.69
CA ASP A 91 13.75 -1.24 -1.49
C ASP A 91 12.90 0.01 -1.21
N THR A 92 12.54 0.75 -2.27
CA THR A 92 11.63 1.91 -2.21
C THR A 92 10.24 1.49 -1.73
N SER A 93 9.69 0.43 -2.30
CA SER A 93 8.41 -0.16 -1.89
C SER A 93 8.44 -0.57 -0.41
N GLU A 94 9.48 -1.26 0.03
CA GLU A 94 9.65 -1.65 1.44
C GLU A 94 9.72 -0.44 2.38
N MET A 95 10.53 0.58 2.03
CA MET A 95 10.64 1.81 2.81
C MET A 95 9.32 2.60 2.90
N MET A 96 8.47 2.57 1.87
CA MET A 96 7.14 3.20 1.91
C MET A 96 6.18 2.52 2.90
N THR A 97 6.46 1.30 3.37
CA THR A 97 5.67 0.63 4.42
C THR A 97 5.99 1.13 5.83
N ALA A 98 7.05 1.93 5.99
CA ALA A 98 7.62 2.31 7.28
C ALA A 98 6.87 3.43 8.01
N PHE A 99 5.85 4.05 7.41
CA PHE A 99 5.16 5.20 8.00
C PHE A 99 3.66 5.24 7.65
N CYS A 100 2.89 5.88 8.54
CA CYS A 100 1.47 6.12 8.36
C CYS A 100 1.24 7.39 7.51
N ALA A 101 0.51 7.26 6.40
CA ALA A 101 0.22 8.38 5.50
C ALA A 101 -0.62 9.51 6.16
N VAL A 102 -1.48 9.19 7.13
CA VAL A 102 -2.31 10.18 7.85
C VAL A 102 -1.51 10.92 8.92
N SER A 103 -0.91 10.17 9.84
CA SER A 103 -0.34 10.73 11.07
C SER A 103 1.14 11.08 10.97
N GLY A 104 1.84 10.64 9.92
CA GLY A 104 3.29 10.69 9.81
C GLY A 104 4.02 9.78 10.82
N SER A 105 3.30 9.01 11.64
CA SER A 105 3.91 8.13 12.65
C SER A 105 4.71 7.00 12.00
N PRO A 106 5.89 6.64 12.55
CA PRO A 106 6.56 5.38 12.24
C PRO A 106 5.64 4.17 12.41
N VAL A 107 5.63 3.30 11.41
CA VAL A 107 4.90 2.02 11.38
C VAL A 107 5.92 0.90 11.30
N ARG A 108 5.68 -0.19 12.04
CA ARG A 108 6.34 -1.48 11.78
C ARG A 108 5.41 -2.27 10.86
N PRO A 109 5.82 -2.61 9.63
CA PRO A 109 4.95 -3.35 8.71
C PRO A 109 4.69 -4.77 9.25
N SER A 110 3.44 -5.18 9.15
CA SER A 110 2.90 -6.46 9.62
C SER A 110 1.51 -6.64 9.05
N ASP A 111 0.93 -7.83 9.14
CA ASP A 111 -0.44 -8.08 8.68
C ASP A 111 -1.48 -7.25 9.46
N TYR A 112 -1.20 -6.89 10.72
CA TYR A 112 -2.03 -6.00 11.54
C TYR A 112 -1.87 -4.51 11.21
N SER A 113 -0.78 -4.12 10.55
CA SER A 113 -0.59 -2.74 10.08
C SER A 113 -0.88 -2.58 8.59
N ARG A 114 -1.11 -3.67 7.84
CA ARG A 114 -1.54 -3.66 6.44
C ARG A 114 -3.06 -3.58 6.36
N TYR A 115 -3.57 -2.51 5.75
CA TYR A 115 -4.99 -2.30 5.51
C TYR A 115 -5.28 -2.32 4.01
N LEU A 116 -6.39 -2.94 3.62
CA LEU A 116 -6.95 -2.85 2.28
C LEU A 116 -7.93 -1.67 2.24
N LEU A 117 -7.63 -0.68 1.41
CA LEU A 117 -8.46 0.49 1.17
C LEU A 117 -9.02 0.54 -0.25
N ARG A 118 -10.12 1.29 -0.46
CA ARG A 118 -10.69 1.62 -1.77
C ARG A 118 -10.74 3.13 -1.96
N LEU A 119 -9.71 3.66 -2.61
CA LEU A 119 -9.52 5.09 -2.86
C LEU A 119 -9.87 5.44 -4.32
N PRO A 120 -10.45 6.63 -4.60
CA PRO A 120 -10.76 7.07 -5.96
C PRO A 120 -9.48 7.32 -6.76
N VAL A 121 -9.50 7.06 -8.07
CA VAL A 121 -8.35 7.33 -8.95
C VAL A 121 -8.29 8.82 -9.31
N ALA A 122 -7.10 9.42 -9.23
CA ALA A 122 -6.86 10.79 -9.67
C ALA A 122 -7.07 10.92 -11.19
N GLY A 123 -7.68 12.02 -11.62
CA GLY A 123 -8.01 12.26 -13.03
C GLY A 123 -9.24 11.53 -13.58
N ASP A 124 -9.83 10.56 -12.86
CA ASP A 124 -11.08 9.91 -13.27
C ASP A 124 -12.31 10.73 -12.85
N GLU A 125 -13.01 11.30 -13.84
CA GLU A 125 -14.27 12.04 -13.65
C GLU A 125 -15.39 11.20 -13.01
N ASN A 126 -15.34 9.87 -13.14
CA ASN A 126 -16.33 8.96 -12.55
C ASN A 126 -16.04 8.65 -11.07
N LEU A 127 -14.90 9.11 -10.54
CA LEU A 127 -14.41 8.81 -9.20
C LEU A 127 -14.34 7.30 -8.91
N SER A 128 -14.00 6.48 -9.92
CA SER A 128 -13.86 5.03 -9.76
C SER A 128 -12.82 4.72 -8.69
N LYS A 129 -13.16 3.80 -7.80
CA LYS A 129 -12.27 3.37 -6.71
C LYS A 129 -11.51 2.11 -7.12
N ILE A 130 -10.21 2.09 -6.82
CA ILE A 130 -9.40 0.86 -6.90
C ILE A 130 -9.04 0.37 -5.50
N ALA A 131 -8.99 -0.95 -5.34
CA ALA A 131 -8.61 -1.59 -4.09
C ALA A 131 -7.08 -1.73 -4.02
N GLY A 132 -6.49 -1.42 -2.86
CA GLY A 132 -5.05 -1.55 -2.68
C GLY A 132 -4.62 -1.50 -1.22
N PHE A 133 -3.41 -1.98 -0.95
CA PHE A 133 -2.87 -1.97 0.41
C PHE A 133 -2.26 -0.62 0.76
N MET A 134 -2.34 -0.27 2.04
CA MET A 134 -1.60 0.81 2.70
C MET A 134 -1.20 0.37 4.12
N TYR A 135 -0.28 1.10 4.75
CA TYR A 135 0.21 0.78 6.10
C TYR A 135 -0.13 1.88 7.11
N TYR A 136 -0.78 1.51 8.23
CA TYR A 136 -1.25 2.44 9.26
C TYR A 136 -0.86 2.04 10.68
N CYS A 137 -0.78 3.06 11.55
CA CYS A 137 -0.41 2.89 12.96
C CYS A 137 -1.61 2.59 13.88
N CYS A 138 -2.84 2.93 13.49
CA CYS A 138 -4.05 2.75 14.30
C CYS A 138 -5.32 2.90 13.45
N TRP A 139 -6.45 2.38 13.96
CA TRP A 139 -7.73 2.36 13.25
C TRP A 139 -8.29 3.73 12.83
N PRO A 140 -8.14 4.86 13.57
CA PRO A 140 -8.72 6.13 13.13
C PRO A 140 -8.15 6.59 11.79
N CYS A 141 -6.88 6.28 11.53
CA CYS A 141 -6.21 6.58 10.27
C CYS A 141 -6.84 5.86 9.07
N VAL A 142 -7.58 4.77 9.26
CA VAL A 142 -8.36 4.12 8.20
C VAL A 142 -9.49 5.06 7.78
N CYS A 143 -10.34 5.47 8.74
CA CYS A 143 -11.44 6.42 8.51
C CYS A 143 -10.97 7.78 7.96
N ASP A 144 -9.82 8.28 8.42
CA ASP A 144 -9.32 9.59 8.04
C ASP A 144 -8.83 9.65 6.57
N THR A 145 -8.66 8.51 5.88
CA THR A 145 -8.14 8.46 4.50
C THR A 145 -9.20 8.58 3.41
N GLU A 146 -10.37 8.02 3.66
CA GLU A 146 -11.39 7.75 2.64
C GLU A 146 -11.96 9.02 1.98
N ASP A 147 -11.84 10.17 2.66
CA ASP A 147 -12.55 11.39 2.34
C ASP A 147 -11.74 12.38 1.50
N PHE A 148 -10.43 12.49 1.70
CA PHE A 148 -9.58 13.51 1.05
C PHE A 148 -8.45 12.92 0.20
N LEU A 149 -8.32 11.59 0.15
CA LEU A 149 -7.31 10.95 -0.68
C LEU A 149 -7.86 10.49 -2.02
N SER A 150 -6.93 10.35 -2.95
CA SER A 150 -7.05 9.65 -4.22
C SER A 150 -5.79 8.78 -4.41
N VAL A 151 -5.86 7.78 -5.29
CA VAL A 151 -4.66 7.11 -5.81
C VAL A 151 -4.18 7.89 -7.03
N ASP A 152 -2.90 8.23 -7.07
CA ASP A 152 -2.24 8.83 -8.21
C ASP A 152 -0.91 8.10 -8.50
N THR A 153 -0.32 8.33 -9.67
CA THR A 153 0.95 7.73 -10.08
C THR A 153 2.10 8.74 -10.02
N LEU A 154 3.32 8.22 -9.91
CA LEU A 154 4.51 8.93 -10.35
C LEU A 154 5.17 8.08 -11.44
N THR A 155 5.28 8.65 -12.64
CA THR A 155 5.87 7.99 -13.80
C THR A 155 7.30 8.48 -14.03
N VAL A 156 8.25 7.54 -14.14
CA VAL A 156 9.64 7.81 -14.52
C VAL A 156 9.88 7.17 -15.88
N ASP A 157 10.51 7.90 -16.81
CA ASP A 157 10.75 7.43 -18.18
C ASP A 157 11.36 6.02 -18.23
N GLY A 158 10.66 5.11 -18.92
CA GLY A 158 11.07 3.72 -19.08
C GLY A 158 10.82 2.81 -17.86
N GLN A 159 10.10 3.28 -16.83
CA GLN A 159 9.69 2.47 -15.68
C GLN A 159 8.17 2.33 -15.59
N GLU A 160 7.71 1.19 -15.08
CA GLU A 160 6.30 0.98 -14.73
C GLU A 160 5.87 1.96 -13.63
N PRO A 161 4.71 2.65 -13.77
CA PRO A 161 4.21 3.61 -12.80
C PRO A 161 4.22 3.08 -11.36
N THR A 162 4.50 3.97 -10.41
CA THR A 162 4.41 3.66 -8.98
C THR A 162 3.22 4.41 -8.40
N TYR A 163 2.35 3.69 -7.69
CA TYR A 163 1.10 4.22 -7.15
C TYR A 163 1.31 4.79 -5.75
N PHE A 164 0.71 5.94 -5.51
CA PHE A 164 0.74 6.67 -4.25
C PHE A 164 -0.66 7.02 -3.81
N ALA A 165 -0.89 6.99 -2.50
CA ALA A 165 -1.98 7.76 -1.93
C ALA A 165 -1.56 9.23 -1.93
N ALA A 166 -2.42 10.06 -2.51
CA ALA A 166 -2.15 11.47 -2.74
C ALA A 166 -3.31 12.35 -2.26
N MET A 167 -2.98 13.57 -1.84
CA MET A 167 -3.93 14.60 -1.43
C MET A 167 -3.73 15.88 -2.25
N ALA A 168 -4.73 16.74 -2.30
CA ALA A 168 -4.58 18.06 -2.92
C ALA A 168 -3.57 18.92 -2.15
N ASP A 169 -2.90 19.84 -2.84
CA ASP A 169 -1.87 20.71 -2.25
C ASP A 169 -2.50 21.73 -1.27
N PRO A 170 -2.18 21.70 0.04
CA PRO A 170 -2.70 22.67 1.00
C PRO A 170 -2.18 24.09 0.75
N CYS A 171 -1.15 24.26 -0.09
CA CYS A 171 -0.67 25.57 -0.51
C CYS A 171 -1.50 26.20 -1.64
N ALA A 172 -2.58 25.54 -2.09
CA ALA A 172 -3.61 26.16 -2.93
C ALA A 172 -4.39 27.28 -2.22
N ASP A 173 -4.54 27.21 -0.89
CA ASP A 173 -5.00 28.33 -0.04
C ASP A 173 -4.20 28.36 1.28
N PRO A 174 -2.98 28.93 1.28
CA PRO A 174 -2.10 28.92 2.44
C PRO A 174 -2.66 29.75 3.60
N SER A 175 -3.67 30.61 3.36
CA SER A 175 -4.33 31.38 4.42
C SER A 175 -5.03 30.47 5.44
N LYS A 176 -5.53 29.30 4.98
CA LYS A 176 -6.15 28.27 5.83
C LYS A 176 -5.22 27.69 6.87
N LEU A 177 -3.91 27.69 6.64
CA LEU A 177 -2.93 27.23 7.63
C LEU A 177 -2.94 28.11 8.90
N HIS A 178 -3.39 29.35 8.78
CA HIS A 178 -3.44 30.33 9.87
C HIS A 178 -4.86 30.57 10.44
N GLU A 179 -5.89 29.91 9.91
CA GLU A 179 -7.26 30.03 10.45
C GLU A 179 -7.35 29.41 11.87
N PRO A 180 -7.89 30.14 12.87
CA PRO A 180 -8.04 29.60 14.21
C PRO A 180 -9.13 28.53 14.30
N PHE A 181 -8.79 27.36 14.84
CA PHE A 181 -9.74 26.30 15.19
C PHE A 181 -9.59 25.85 16.64
N ARG A 182 -10.62 25.19 17.18
CA ARG A 182 -10.60 24.63 18.55
C ARG A 182 -10.06 23.20 18.50
N GLN A 183 -8.87 22.97 19.05
CA GLN A 183 -8.25 21.66 19.03
C GLN A 183 -8.99 20.65 19.93
N PRO A 184 -9.20 19.40 19.50
CA PRO A 184 -9.91 18.37 20.25
C PRO A 184 -9.22 18.03 21.58
N PHE A 185 -7.92 17.73 21.53
CA PHE A 185 -7.14 17.19 22.64
C PHE A 185 -6.98 18.07 23.87
N GLY A 186 -7.36 19.35 23.80
CA GLY A 186 -7.24 20.27 24.93
C GLY A 186 -8.22 21.43 24.92
N GLY A 187 -9.16 21.47 23.98
CA GLY A 187 -10.14 22.55 23.84
C GLY A 187 -9.56 23.96 23.58
N ARG A 188 -8.24 24.07 23.38
CA ARG A 188 -7.53 25.33 23.13
C ARG A 188 -7.74 25.78 21.69
N THR A 189 -7.83 27.09 21.47
CA THR A 189 -7.71 27.66 20.12
C THR A 189 -6.26 27.52 19.63
N THR A 190 -6.10 27.11 18.38
CA THR A 190 -4.80 26.89 17.71
C THR A 190 -4.94 27.11 16.20
N THR A 191 -3.85 26.93 15.44
CA THR A 191 -3.84 26.98 13.95
C THR A 191 -3.06 25.78 13.40
N LEU A 192 -3.23 25.46 12.12
CA LEU A 192 -2.49 24.35 11.49
C LEU A 192 -1.00 24.66 11.41
N ALA A 193 -0.61 25.90 11.09
CA ALA A 193 0.78 26.36 11.09
C ALA A 193 1.49 26.17 12.45
N ARG A 194 0.73 26.04 13.56
CA ARG A 194 1.26 25.73 14.89
C ARG A 194 1.26 24.24 15.21
N ASP A 195 0.19 23.53 14.87
CA ASP A 195 -0.03 22.14 15.27
C ASP A 195 0.45 21.11 14.21
N ALA A 196 0.78 21.56 13.00
CA ALA A 196 1.46 20.84 11.92
C ALA A 196 2.51 21.77 11.23
N PRO A 197 3.54 22.24 11.97
CA PRO A 197 4.47 23.27 11.50
C PRO A 197 5.42 22.82 10.37
N GLU A 198 5.42 21.54 10.04
CA GLU A 198 6.10 20.96 8.87
C GLU A 198 5.29 21.15 7.57
N VAL A 199 4.01 21.53 7.67
CA VAL A 199 3.15 21.93 6.55
C VAL A 199 3.32 23.44 6.36
N SER A 200 4.17 23.80 5.40
CA SER A 200 4.50 25.18 5.05
C SER A 200 4.66 25.31 3.54
N CYS A 201 4.42 26.53 3.04
CA CYS A 201 4.45 26.85 1.62
C CYS A 201 5.68 27.71 1.29
N ASP A 202 6.25 27.50 0.11
CA ASP A 202 7.27 28.39 -0.45
C ASP A 202 6.66 29.60 -1.18
N ASP A 203 7.54 30.47 -1.69
CA ASP A 203 7.16 31.71 -2.39
C ASP A 203 6.40 31.45 -3.72
N ASP A 204 6.50 30.25 -4.29
CA ASP A 204 5.78 29.81 -5.50
C ASP A 204 4.40 29.19 -5.16
N GLY A 205 4.02 29.15 -3.88
CA GLY A 205 2.76 28.58 -3.41
C GLY A 205 2.74 27.05 -3.43
N LYS A 206 3.90 26.41 -3.22
CA LYS A 206 4.05 24.95 -3.20
C LYS A 206 4.40 24.43 -1.81
N LEU A 207 3.88 23.25 -1.48
CA LEU A 207 4.18 22.56 -0.22
C LEU A 207 5.66 22.18 -0.15
N VAL A 208 6.36 22.74 0.84
CA VAL A 208 7.82 22.62 1.00
C VAL A 208 8.24 21.17 1.24
N GLY A 209 9.09 20.64 0.37
CA GLY A 209 9.62 19.28 0.50
C GLY A 209 8.59 18.17 0.22
N ALA A 210 7.57 18.48 -0.59
CA ALA A 210 6.64 17.51 -1.14
C ALA A 210 7.10 16.96 -2.50
N THR A 211 6.67 15.73 -2.80
CA THR A 211 6.75 15.14 -4.14
C THR A 211 5.38 15.25 -4.79
N TYR A 212 5.34 15.79 -6.01
CA TYR A 212 4.12 15.91 -6.81
C TYR A 212 3.99 14.69 -7.72
N THR A 213 2.77 14.17 -7.82
CA THR A 213 2.37 13.06 -8.69
C THR A 213 1.98 13.54 -10.09
N ASP A 214 1.67 12.62 -10.99
CA ASP A 214 1.43 12.89 -12.41
C ASP A 214 0.23 13.84 -12.65
N HIS A 215 -0.79 13.86 -11.77
CA HIS A 215 -1.89 14.84 -11.81
C HIS A 215 -1.67 16.07 -10.90
N GLY A 216 -0.46 16.27 -10.38
CA GLY A 216 -0.07 17.42 -9.56
C GLY A 216 -0.56 17.37 -8.10
N LEU A 217 -0.96 16.19 -7.61
CA LEU A 217 -1.30 15.98 -6.20
C LEU A 217 -0.04 15.72 -5.35
N ILE A 218 -0.16 15.88 -4.04
CA ILE A 218 0.92 15.61 -3.08
C ILE A 218 0.93 14.13 -2.73
N ALA A 219 2.01 13.41 -3.05
CA ALA A 219 2.19 12.04 -2.58
C ALA A 219 2.45 12.00 -1.07
N ILE A 220 1.66 11.21 -0.33
CA ILE A 220 1.75 11.10 1.14
C ILE A 220 1.98 9.68 1.67
N GLY A 221 1.96 8.67 0.80
CA GLY A 221 2.34 7.29 1.13
C GLY A 221 2.25 6.37 -0.07
N GLY A 222 2.94 5.23 -0.03
CA GLY A 222 2.81 4.21 -1.07
C GLY A 222 1.42 3.57 -1.06
N PHE A 223 0.94 3.19 -2.26
CA PHE A 223 -0.28 2.43 -2.45
C PHE A 223 0.04 1.20 -3.32
N TRP A 224 -0.47 0.03 -2.96
CA TRP A 224 -0.21 -1.21 -3.71
C TRP A 224 -1.54 -1.77 -4.24
N PRO A 225 -1.93 -1.48 -5.49
CA PRO A 225 -3.16 -2.02 -6.07
C PRO A 225 -3.22 -3.55 -5.97
N VAL A 226 -4.38 -4.07 -5.58
CA VAL A 226 -4.66 -5.50 -5.58
C VAL A 226 -5.13 -5.90 -6.98
N ALA A 227 -4.56 -6.98 -7.52
CA ALA A 227 -4.91 -7.46 -8.86
C ALA A 227 -6.36 -7.98 -8.93
N ASP A 228 -6.97 -7.87 -10.11
CA ASP A 228 -8.35 -8.32 -10.35
C ASP A 228 -8.55 -9.78 -9.94
N GLY A 229 -9.57 -10.01 -9.12
CA GLY A 229 -9.87 -11.35 -8.61
C GLY A 229 -8.89 -11.88 -7.55
N GLU A 230 -8.03 -11.07 -6.93
CA GLU A 230 -7.31 -11.49 -5.72
C GLU A 230 -8.17 -11.40 -4.45
N LEU A 231 -9.24 -10.60 -4.47
CA LEU A 231 -10.20 -10.50 -3.37
C LEU A 231 -11.19 -11.67 -3.39
N VAL A 232 -11.50 -12.20 -2.20
CA VAL A 232 -12.41 -13.34 -2.02
C VAL A 232 -13.86 -12.89 -1.82
N ASP A 233 -14.06 -11.73 -1.17
CA ASP A 233 -15.38 -11.11 -0.99
C ASP A 233 -15.35 -9.61 -1.29
N GLU A 234 -15.96 -9.23 -2.41
CA GLU A 234 -16.10 -7.84 -2.86
C GLU A 234 -17.39 -7.17 -2.34
N HIS A 235 -18.31 -7.94 -1.73
CA HIS A 235 -19.56 -7.41 -1.19
C HIS A 235 -19.38 -6.80 0.20
N ARG A 236 -20.35 -6.00 0.66
CA ARG A 236 -20.31 -5.42 2.02
C ARG A 236 -20.18 -6.51 3.08
N VAL A 237 -19.30 -6.27 4.06
CA VAL A 237 -19.17 -7.10 5.25
C VAL A 237 -20.48 -7.05 6.03
N SER A 238 -21.16 -8.19 6.15
CA SER A 238 -22.50 -8.29 6.76
C SER A 238 -22.49 -8.21 8.29
N ALA A 239 -21.35 -8.45 8.93
CA ALA A 239 -21.13 -8.31 10.35
C ALA A 239 -19.70 -7.78 10.63
N PRO A 240 -19.49 -6.46 10.54
CA PRO A 240 -18.19 -5.83 10.78
C PRO A 240 -17.59 -6.20 12.13
N GLN A 241 -16.31 -6.56 12.13
CA GLN A 241 -15.47 -6.85 13.29
C GLN A 241 -14.13 -6.13 13.12
N PRO A 242 -14.03 -4.85 13.55
CA PRO A 242 -12.79 -4.09 13.60
C PRO A 242 -11.66 -4.93 14.22
N GLY A 243 -10.52 -5.07 13.54
CA GLY A 243 -9.44 -5.97 13.97
C GLY A 243 -9.36 -7.31 13.21
N ARG A 244 -10.37 -7.68 12.40
CA ARG A 244 -10.35 -8.95 11.66
C ARG A 244 -9.26 -8.94 10.59
N VAL A 245 -8.39 -9.95 10.65
CA VAL A 245 -7.46 -10.26 9.56
C VAL A 245 -8.14 -11.18 8.55
N SER A 246 -8.21 -10.73 7.31
CA SER A 246 -8.65 -11.45 6.11
C SER A 246 -7.45 -11.74 5.21
N SER A 247 -7.62 -12.57 4.16
CA SER A 247 -6.54 -12.90 3.22
C SER A 247 -6.99 -12.85 1.76
N THR A 248 -6.08 -12.49 0.85
CA THR A 248 -6.27 -12.63 -0.60
C THR A 248 -6.21 -14.10 -1.04
N ARG A 249 -6.55 -14.38 -2.30
CA ARG A 249 -6.39 -15.73 -2.90
C ARG A 249 -4.93 -16.18 -2.92
N SER A 250 -3.99 -15.25 -3.12
CA SER A 250 -2.54 -15.46 -2.97
C SER A 250 -2.05 -15.59 -1.52
N GLY A 251 -2.91 -15.40 -0.50
CA GLY A 251 -2.57 -15.58 0.91
C GLY A 251 -1.94 -14.36 1.59
N ILE A 252 -2.04 -13.17 1.00
CA ILE A 252 -1.62 -11.91 1.65
C ILE A 252 -2.66 -11.55 2.71
N SER A 253 -2.25 -11.49 3.97
CA SER A 253 -3.12 -11.12 5.10
C SER A 253 -3.25 -9.60 5.26
N PHE A 254 -4.44 -9.10 5.57
CA PHE A 254 -4.75 -7.68 5.71
C PHE A 254 -5.97 -7.43 6.61
N GLN A 255 -6.17 -6.19 7.05
CA GLN A 255 -7.44 -5.73 7.61
C GLN A 255 -8.23 -4.93 6.56
N ASP A 256 -9.53 -5.21 6.37
CA ASP A 256 -10.36 -4.51 5.38
C ASP A 256 -10.95 -3.22 5.98
N GLU A 257 -10.91 -2.09 5.27
CA GLU A 257 -11.55 -0.84 5.71
C GLU A 257 -13.04 -1.03 6.08
N ARG A 258 -13.73 -1.93 5.37
CA ARG A 258 -15.18 -2.18 5.54
C ARG A 258 -15.54 -2.81 6.90
N GLU A 259 -14.55 -3.42 7.57
CA GLU A 259 -14.73 -3.89 8.95
C GLU A 259 -14.85 -2.72 9.95
N TYR A 260 -14.56 -1.48 9.53
CA TYR A 260 -14.62 -0.25 10.32
C TYR A 260 -15.78 0.69 9.93
N ASP A 261 -16.61 0.36 8.92
CA ASP A 261 -17.67 1.22 8.37
C ASP A 261 -18.50 1.97 9.44
N ASP A 262 -19.05 1.25 10.43
CA ASP A 262 -19.85 1.85 11.51
C ASP A 262 -18.99 2.71 12.46
N MET A 263 -17.74 2.33 12.76
CA MET A 263 -16.82 3.15 13.57
C MET A 263 -16.43 4.46 12.88
N CYS A 264 -16.20 4.41 11.57
CA CYS A 264 -15.89 5.59 10.77
C CYS A 264 -17.10 6.51 10.64
N TYR A 265 -18.30 5.95 10.52
CA TYR A 265 -19.55 6.71 10.56
C TYR A 265 -19.80 7.38 11.93
N GLU A 266 -19.56 6.67 13.04
CA GLU A 266 -19.64 7.27 14.38
C GLU A 266 -18.58 8.37 14.58
N ARG A 267 -17.35 8.18 14.08
CA ARG A 267 -16.28 9.19 14.11
C ARG A 267 -16.65 10.48 13.37
N GLU A 268 -17.27 10.36 12.19
CA GLU A 268 -17.80 11.50 11.42
C GLU A 268 -18.92 12.22 12.18
N LEU A 269 -19.87 11.48 12.77
CA LEU A 269 -20.96 12.09 13.56
C LEU A 269 -20.48 12.86 14.80
N ASN A 270 -19.32 12.50 15.35
CA ASN A 270 -18.68 13.23 16.45
C ASN A 270 -17.69 14.30 15.94
N GLY A 271 -17.62 14.56 14.63
CA GLY A 271 -16.80 15.63 14.05
C GLY A 271 -15.30 15.37 14.06
N HIS A 272 -14.88 14.10 14.04
CA HIS A 272 -13.47 13.67 14.06
C HIS A 272 -12.66 14.14 15.28
N ASP A 273 -13.34 14.37 16.41
CA ASP A 273 -12.90 15.01 17.67
C ASP A 273 -11.73 14.35 18.44
N SER A 274 -10.91 13.54 17.77
CA SER A 274 -9.81 12.80 18.37
C SER A 274 -8.77 12.39 17.32
N GLY A 275 -7.51 12.32 17.76
CA GLY A 275 -6.40 11.82 16.94
C GLY A 275 -5.64 12.92 16.19
N MET A 276 -4.46 12.57 15.68
CA MET A 276 -3.75 13.37 14.68
C MET A 276 -4.54 13.47 13.37
N GLY A 277 -5.51 12.55 13.18
CA GLY A 277 -6.46 12.53 12.09
C GLY A 277 -7.14 13.86 11.83
N GLU A 278 -7.63 14.57 12.85
CA GLU A 278 -8.29 15.87 12.63
C GLU A 278 -7.33 16.89 11.99
N ILE A 279 -6.08 16.96 12.46
CA ILE A 279 -5.08 17.89 11.92
C ILE A 279 -4.75 17.53 10.46
N PHE A 280 -4.65 16.24 10.15
CA PHE A 280 -4.48 15.75 8.79
C PHE A 280 -5.67 16.08 7.89
N ARG A 281 -6.91 15.78 8.34
CA ARG A 281 -8.14 16.08 7.60
C ARG A 281 -8.26 17.57 7.32
N ARG A 282 -7.99 18.43 8.31
CA ARG A 282 -7.95 19.89 8.16
C ARG A 282 -6.96 20.34 7.09
N VAL A 283 -5.76 19.77 7.05
CA VAL A 283 -4.74 20.09 6.01
C VAL A 283 -5.20 19.59 4.65
N ALA A 284 -5.61 18.32 4.54
CA ALA A 284 -6.01 17.71 3.28
C ALA A 284 -7.26 18.38 2.67
N ALA A 285 -8.17 18.87 3.51
CA ALA A 285 -9.37 19.60 3.09
C ALA A 285 -9.08 20.97 2.46
N ILE A 286 -7.92 21.59 2.68
CA ILE A 286 -7.61 22.93 2.12
C ILE A 286 -7.67 22.91 0.60
N GLY A 287 -7.16 21.85 -0.03
CA GLY A 287 -7.18 21.69 -1.48
C GLY A 287 -8.53 21.24 -2.06
N PHE A 288 -9.59 21.10 -1.24
CA PHE A 288 -10.93 20.75 -1.69
C PHE A 288 -11.94 21.85 -1.32
N PRO A 289 -12.71 22.40 -2.29
CA PRO A 289 -13.77 23.35 -1.98
C PRO A 289 -14.79 22.76 -1.00
N SER A 290 -15.17 23.52 0.04
CA SER A 290 -16.09 23.06 1.08
C SER A 290 -17.40 22.53 0.48
N GLY A 291 -17.76 21.27 0.80
CA GLY A 291 -18.94 20.60 0.28
C GLY A 291 -18.75 19.85 -1.05
N SER A 292 -17.54 19.77 -1.61
CA SER A 292 -17.26 19.04 -2.86
C SER A 292 -17.28 17.51 -2.72
N ARG A 293 -17.30 16.97 -1.50
CA ARG A 293 -17.43 15.53 -1.21
C ARG A 293 -18.50 15.31 -0.11
N GLN A 294 -19.22 14.19 -0.17
CA GLN A 294 -20.23 13.79 0.82
C GLN A 294 -20.13 12.29 1.10
N ARG A 295 -20.38 11.87 2.34
CA ARG A 295 -20.42 10.46 2.76
C ARG A 295 -21.86 10.04 2.95
N CYS A 296 -22.34 9.11 2.12
CA CYS A 296 -23.74 8.62 2.14
C CYS A 296 -23.84 7.19 2.67
N ARG A 297 -24.61 6.98 3.75
CA ARG A 297 -24.97 5.64 4.20
C ARG A 297 -26.15 5.11 3.38
N THR A 298 -25.87 4.25 2.41
CA THR A 298 -26.92 3.50 1.69
C THR A 298 -27.58 2.47 2.60
N SER A 299 -28.90 2.56 2.76
CA SER A 299 -29.68 1.74 3.70
C SER A 299 -29.97 0.32 3.16
N SER A 300 -29.04 -0.62 3.40
CA SER A 300 -29.26 -2.04 3.09
C SER A 300 -29.97 -2.79 4.23
N SER A 301 -31.17 -2.36 4.62
CA SER A 301 -32.06 -3.16 5.47
C SER A 301 -33.48 -3.16 4.90
N ALA A 302 -33.81 -4.20 4.15
CA ALA A 302 -35.17 -4.51 3.72
C ALA A 302 -36.04 -5.02 4.88
N THR A 303 -36.24 -4.17 5.90
CA THR A 303 -37.28 -4.28 6.95
C THR A 303 -37.22 -3.03 7.85
N ASN A 304 -37.86 -1.94 7.41
CA ASN A 304 -38.83 -1.18 8.22
C ASN A 304 -39.36 0.02 7.44
N HIS A 305 -40.66 0.26 7.52
CA HIS A 305 -41.28 1.47 7.01
C HIS A 305 -41.00 2.66 7.93
N ASP A 306 -39.90 3.36 7.69
CA ASP A 306 -39.81 4.79 8.01
C ASP A 306 -39.13 5.54 6.85
N GLY A 307 -39.69 6.68 6.47
CA GLY A 307 -39.43 7.38 5.20
C GLY A 307 -38.12 8.18 5.15
N SER A 308 -37.10 7.79 5.94
CA SER A 308 -35.79 8.43 5.92
C SER A 308 -34.96 7.88 4.77
N GLY A 309 -34.83 8.65 3.69
CA GLY A 309 -33.87 8.37 2.61
C GLY A 309 -32.41 8.33 3.08
N ASP A 310 -31.50 8.04 2.14
CA ASP A 310 -30.06 7.92 2.37
C ASP A 310 -29.52 9.13 3.14
N LYS A 311 -28.94 8.87 4.32
CA LYS A 311 -28.34 9.93 5.14
C LYS A 311 -26.94 10.22 4.62
N CYS A 312 -26.85 11.23 3.76
CA CYS A 312 -25.59 11.85 3.35
C CYS A 312 -25.19 12.92 4.36
N VAL A 313 -23.94 12.87 4.83
CA VAL A 313 -23.30 13.93 5.61
C VAL A 313 -22.25 14.63 4.74
N PRO A 314 -22.18 15.98 4.74
CA PRO A 314 -21.11 16.70 4.06
C PRO A 314 -19.76 16.34 4.68
N ILE A 315 -18.77 16.01 3.85
CA ILE A 315 -17.41 15.83 4.32
C ILE A 315 -16.84 17.21 4.63
N VAL A 316 -16.48 17.43 5.91
CA VAL A 316 -15.89 18.68 6.42
C VAL A 316 -14.48 18.44 6.94
N GLY A 317 -13.65 19.49 6.83
CA GLY A 317 -12.28 19.56 7.35
C GLY A 317 -12.21 20.09 8.77
#